data_AF-A0A6L8G898-F1
#
_entry.id   AF-A0A6L8G898-F1
#
_cell.length_a   1.000
_cell.length_b   1.000
_cell.length_c   1.000
_cell.angle_alpha   90.00
_cell.angle_beta   90.00
_cell.angle_gamma   90.00
#
_symmetry.space_group_name_H-M   'P 1'
#
loop_
_entity.id
_entity.type
_entity.pdbx_description
1 polymer ?
#
loop_
_entity_poly.entity_id
_entity_poly.type
_entity_poly.pdbx_seq_one_letter_code
_entity_poly.pdbx_strand_id
1 'polypeptide(L)'
;MYGARPGQERLPFHKSLSRGVEFRVDEEAMTVEQVWASALTDEDVMERTWAMGDAHRLEESDTALVIHSISMPHGRDDIGLDEDDRSMRYVAEFPSHARILEYNRQDIGDIVFDVTVKDETDLIQWEVFSGVRVDNLYPDHTGITLQFGDHLEPEA
;
A
#
# COMPACT_ATOMS: atom_id res chain seq x y z
N MET A 1 2.83 -11.24 -10.27
CA MET A 1 1.56 -11.97 -10.51
C MET A 1 0.48 -10.95 -10.88
N TYR A 2 0.31 -10.67 -12.18
CA TYR A 2 -0.82 -9.94 -12.78
C TYR A 2 -1.06 -10.61 -14.15
N GLY A 3 -2.27 -11.07 -14.45
CA GLY A 3 -2.58 -11.71 -15.75
C GLY A 3 -2.97 -13.19 -15.73
N ALA A 4 -3.43 -13.74 -14.61
CA ALA A 4 -3.91 -15.14 -14.56
C ALA A 4 -5.32 -15.35 -15.17
N ARG A 5 -5.95 -14.35 -15.80
CA ARG A 5 -7.26 -14.49 -16.44
C ARG A 5 -7.10 -14.59 -17.96
N PRO A 6 -7.41 -15.74 -18.58
CA PRO A 6 -7.37 -15.90 -20.02
C PRO A 6 -8.30 -14.90 -20.74
N GLY A 7 -7.85 -14.35 -21.87
CA GLY A 7 -8.71 -13.68 -22.84
C GLY A 7 -8.94 -12.17 -22.64
N GLN A 8 -8.27 -11.53 -21.69
CA GLN A 8 -8.32 -10.06 -21.56
C GLN A 8 -6.95 -9.43 -21.85
N GLU A 9 -6.97 -8.38 -22.67
CA GLU A 9 -5.82 -7.50 -22.88
C GLU A 9 -5.38 -6.93 -21.52
N ARG A 10 -4.07 -6.90 -21.28
CA ARG A 10 -3.52 -6.38 -20.04
C ARG A 10 -3.81 -4.89 -19.97
N LEU A 11 -4.46 -4.45 -18.89
CA LEU A 11 -4.59 -3.01 -18.63
C LEU A 11 -3.18 -2.41 -18.51
N PRO A 12 -2.90 -1.29 -19.20
CA PRO A 12 -1.67 -0.54 -19.01
C PRO A 12 -1.47 -0.21 -17.53
N PHE A 13 -0.23 -0.24 -17.05
CA PHE A 13 0.06 -0.04 -15.63
C PHE A 13 -0.42 1.31 -15.11
N HIS A 14 -0.32 2.36 -15.92
CA HIS A 14 -0.82 3.68 -15.55
C HIS A 14 -2.35 3.73 -15.34
N LYS A 15 -3.11 2.75 -15.86
CA LYS A 15 -4.56 2.56 -15.65
C LYS A 15 -4.88 1.52 -14.58
N SER A 16 -3.87 0.90 -13.97
CA SER A 16 -4.06 -0.02 -12.85
C SER A 16 -4.25 0.74 -11.54
N LEU A 17 -4.80 0.06 -10.55
CA LEU A 17 -4.96 0.55 -9.18
C LEU A 17 -4.83 -0.63 -8.22
N SER A 18 -4.39 -0.34 -7.00
CA SER A 18 -4.24 -1.32 -5.92
C SER A 18 -5.17 -0.94 -4.77
N ARG A 19 -5.84 -1.93 -4.18
CA ARG A 19 -6.81 -1.73 -3.10
C ARG A 19 -6.73 -2.83 -2.06
N GLY A 20 -6.94 -2.47 -0.80
CA GLY A 20 -7.41 -3.42 0.20
C GLY A 20 -8.88 -3.76 -0.08
N VAL A 21 -9.24 -5.04 -0.01
CA VAL A 21 -10.60 -5.51 -0.28
C VAL A 21 -10.94 -6.60 0.72
N GLU A 22 -12.14 -6.55 1.29
CA GLU A 22 -12.67 -7.62 2.13
C GLU A 22 -13.84 -8.31 1.45
N PHE A 23 -13.85 -9.63 1.55
CA PHE A 23 -14.90 -10.47 1.01
C PHE A 23 -15.56 -11.28 2.12
N ARG A 24 -16.88 -11.42 2.02
CA ARG A 24 -17.64 -12.46 2.70
C ARG A 24 -17.80 -13.63 1.75
N VAL A 25 -17.44 -14.83 2.20
CA VAL A 25 -17.55 -16.07 1.44
C VAL A 25 -18.61 -16.94 2.08
N ASP A 26 -19.60 -17.36 1.31
CA ASP A 26 -20.56 -18.40 1.68
C ASP A 26 -20.17 -19.68 0.94
N GLU A 27 -19.57 -20.62 1.68
CA GLU A 27 -19.08 -21.88 1.12
C GLU A 27 -20.20 -22.86 0.79
N GLU A 28 -21.35 -22.78 1.47
CA GLU A 28 -22.49 -23.67 1.19
C GLU A 28 -23.20 -23.24 -0.09
N ALA A 29 -23.47 -21.93 -0.23
CA ALA A 29 -24.06 -21.37 -1.43
C ALA A 29 -23.06 -21.21 -2.59
N MET A 30 -21.75 -21.39 -2.32
CA MET A 30 -20.65 -21.14 -3.25
C MET A 30 -20.67 -19.71 -3.81
N THR A 31 -20.88 -18.72 -2.93
CA THR A 31 -20.96 -17.29 -3.30
C THR A 31 -19.89 -16.45 -2.60
N VAL A 32 -19.55 -15.33 -3.23
CA VAL A 32 -18.62 -14.34 -2.69
C VAL A 32 -19.22 -12.93 -2.84
N GLU A 33 -19.14 -12.14 -1.78
CA GLU A 33 -19.62 -10.76 -1.72
C GLU A 33 -18.47 -9.85 -1.28
N GLN A 34 -18.18 -8.80 -2.04
CA GLN A 34 -17.27 -7.75 -1.57
C GLN A 34 -18.01 -6.89 -0.53
N VAL A 35 -17.50 -6.87 0.71
CA VAL A 35 -18.13 -6.14 1.81
C VAL A 35 -17.42 -4.83 2.16
N TRP A 36 -16.19 -4.65 1.69
CA TRP A 36 -15.42 -3.42 1.89
C TRP A 36 -14.31 -3.29 0.84
N ALA A 37 -13.92 -2.05 0.51
CA ALA A 37 -12.71 -1.75 -0.27
C ALA A 37 -12.15 -0.37 0.09
N SER A 38 -10.82 -0.23 0.02
CA SER A 38 -10.10 1.01 0.34
C SER A 38 -10.20 2.12 -0.73
N ALA A 39 -10.80 1.80 -1.88
CA ALA A 39 -11.14 2.76 -2.92
C ALA A 39 -12.30 2.22 -3.77
N LEU A 40 -13.29 3.07 -4.04
CA LEU A 40 -14.51 2.75 -4.78
C LEU A 40 -14.71 3.69 -5.98
N THR A 41 -14.22 4.92 -5.88
CA THR A 41 -14.43 6.03 -6.81
C THR A 41 -13.12 6.76 -7.07
N ASP A 42 -13.07 7.55 -8.16
CA ASP A 42 -11.91 8.37 -8.55
C ASP A 42 -11.52 9.45 -7.51
N GLU A 43 -12.36 9.69 -6.52
CA GLU A 43 -12.10 10.61 -5.41
C GLU A 43 -11.32 9.95 -4.26
N ASP A 44 -11.27 8.61 -4.23
CA ASP A 44 -10.55 7.86 -3.20
C ASP A 44 -9.05 7.79 -3.48
N VAL A 45 -8.25 7.43 -2.46
CA VAL A 45 -6.81 7.22 -2.64
C VAL A 45 -6.55 6.00 -3.53
N MET A 46 -6.15 6.27 -4.78
CA MET A 46 -5.81 5.24 -5.78
C MET A 46 -4.30 5.03 -5.88
N GLU A 47 -3.72 4.32 -4.91
CA GLU A 47 -2.32 3.92 -5.03
C GLU A 47 -2.10 2.88 -6.14
N ARG A 48 -0.89 2.90 -6.70
CA ARG A 48 -0.47 2.00 -7.79
C ARG A 48 0.77 1.24 -7.36
N THR A 49 0.54 0.10 -6.75
CA THR A 49 1.62 -0.83 -6.37
C THR A 49 1.72 -1.94 -7.38
N TRP A 50 2.93 -2.23 -7.86
CA TRP A 50 3.12 -3.25 -8.89
C TRP A 50 3.46 -4.62 -8.31
N ALA A 51 3.88 -4.68 -7.05
CA ALA A 51 4.10 -5.91 -6.31
C ALA A 51 4.05 -5.66 -4.81
N MET A 52 3.87 -6.77 -4.09
CA MET A 52 3.81 -6.81 -2.62
C MET A 52 2.67 -5.95 -2.06
N GLY A 53 2.59 -5.90 -0.74
CA GLY A 53 1.56 -5.20 -0.01
C GLY A 53 0.84 -6.12 0.95
N ASP A 54 0.09 -5.50 1.85
CA ASP A 54 -0.59 -6.19 2.93
C ASP A 54 -1.85 -5.43 3.30
N ALA A 55 -2.83 -6.14 3.88
CA ALA A 55 -4.06 -5.54 4.33
C ALA A 55 -4.57 -6.26 5.59
N HIS A 56 -4.81 -5.50 6.65
CA HIS A 56 -5.30 -6.00 7.93
C HIS A 56 -6.59 -5.28 8.33
N ARG A 57 -7.58 -6.06 8.75
CA ARG A 57 -8.72 -5.52 9.50
C ARG A 57 -8.35 -5.45 10.98
N LEU A 58 -8.53 -4.28 11.59
CA LEU A 58 -8.31 -4.05 13.01
C LEU A 58 -9.68 -4.03 13.70
N GLU A 59 -10.08 -5.15 14.30
CA GLU A 59 -11.45 -5.34 14.80
C GLU A 59 -11.81 -4.41 15.96
N GLU A 60 -10.86 -4.11 16.86
CA GLU A 60 -11.10 -3.27 18.03
C GLU A 60 -11.42 -1.81 17.69
N SER A 61 -10.74 -1.27 16.67
CA SER A 61 -10.94 0.11 16.18
C SER A 61 -11.91 0.21 15.01
N ASP A 62 -12.36 -0.91 14.45
CA ASP A 62 -13.10 -1.01 13.18
C ASP A 62 -12.44 -0.20 12.05
N THR A 63 -11.11 -0.31 11.96
CA THR A 63 -10.28 0.30 10.90
C THR A 63 -9.67 -0.77 10.00
N ALA A 64 -9.15 -0.36 8.85
CA ALA A 64 -8.43 -1.21 7.93
C ALA A 64 -7.06 -0.62 7.59
N LEU A 65 -5.99 -1.33 7.94
CA LEU A 65 -4.63 -0.97 7.57
C LEU A 65 -4.33 -1.56 6.19
N VAL A 66 -3.88 -0.73 5.25
CA VAL A 66 -3.45 -1.12 3.90
C VAL A 66 -2.04 -0.62 3.66
N ILE A 67 -1.17 -1.55 3.26
CA ILE A 67 0.24 -1.27 2.99
C ILE A 67 0.46 -1.35 1.49
N HIS A 68 0.71 -0.18 0.92
CA HIS A 68 1.10 -0.03 -0.47
C HIS A 68 2.63 -0.08 -0.57
N SER A 69 3.17 -1.29 -0.74
CA SER A 69 4.59 -1.61 -0.58
C SER A 69 5.52 -0.97 -1.61
N ILE A 70 5.27 -1.23 -2.90
CA ILE A 70 6.13 -0.78 -4.02
C ILE A 70 5.31 0.15 -4.92
N SER A 71 5.00 1.33 -4.38
CA SER A 71 4.15 2.33 -5.01
C SER A 71 4.92 3.12 -6.06
N MET A 72 4.28 3.37 -7.20
CA MET A 72 4.89 4.03 -8.36
C MET A 72 4.48 5.50 -8.48
N PRO A 73 5.31 6.35 -9.12
CA PRO A 73 5.01 7.78 -9.28
C PRO A 73 3.66 8.05 -9.94
N HIS A 74 2.85 8.89 -9.31
CA HIS A 74 1.57 9.39 -9.81
C HIS A 74 1.71 10.31 -11.04
N GLY A 75 0.65 10.41 -11.84
CA GLY A 75 0.59 11.34 -12.98
C GLY A 75 1.42 10.95 -14.21
N ARG A 76 1.94 9.72 -14.26
CA ARG A 76 2.68 9.19 -15.42
C ARG A 76 1.86 8.16 -16.17
N ASP A 77 1.69 8.40 -17.47
CA ASP A 77 1.06 7.51 -18.44
C ASP A 77 2.06 6.68 -19.24
N ASP A 78 3.35 7.02 -19.16
CA ASP A 78 4.45 6.36 -19.89
C ASP A 78 5.05 5.15 -19.15
N ILE A 79 4.47 4.69 -18.05
CA ILE A 79 4.95 3.53 -17.29
C ILE A 79 4.23 2.25 -17.75
N GLY A 80 5.01 1.23 -18.10
CA GLY A 80 4.56 -0.09 -18.51
C GLY A 80 5.18 -1.22 -17.67
N LEU A 81 4.71 -2.44 -17.92
CA LEU A 81 5.19 -3.67 -17.28
C LEU A 81 5.82 -4.66 -18.27
N ASP A 82 5.93 -4.26 -19.53
CA ASP A 82 6.62 -5.00 -20.58
C ASP A 82 8.03 -4.43 -20.70
N GLU A 83 9.05 -5.24 -20.45
CA GLU A 83 10.45 -4.84 -20.50
C GLU A 83 10.96 -4.71 -21.94
N ASP A 84 10.31 -5.40 -22.89
CA ASP A 84 10.67 -5.37 -24.31
C ASP A 84 10.01 -4.20 -25.07
N ASP A 85 8.96 -3.60 -24.50
CA ASP A 85 8.28 -2.45 -25.09
C ASP A 85 9.07 -1.16 -24.87
N ARG A 86 9.85 -0.79 -25.89
CA ARG A 86 10.65 0.45 -25.91
C ARG A 86 9.83 1.74 -26.10
N SER A 87 8.52 1.64 -26.35
CA SER A 87 7.64 2.83 -26.41
C SER A 87 7.22 3.33 -25.04
N MET A 88 7.42 2.51 -24.00
CA MET A 88 7.08 2.78 -22.61
C MET A 88 8.33 2.66 -21.74
N ARG A 89 8.29 3.22 -20.53
CA ARG A 89 9.30 3.06 -19.50
C ARG A 89 8.95 1.86 -18.64
N TYR A 90 9.91 0.99 -18.35
CA TYR A 90 9.66 -0.15 -17.50
C TYR A 90 9.48 0.28 -16.05
N VAL A 91 8.53 -0.34 -15.34
CA VAL A 91 8.16 0.03 -13.96
C VAL A 91 9.36 0.08 -13.00
N ALA A 92 10.34 -0.81 -13.15
CA ALA A 92 11.50 -0.89 -12.27
C ALA A 92 12.57 0.18 -12.55
N GLU A 93 12.40 1.01 -13.58
CA GLU A 93 13.27 2.16 -13.84
C GLU A 93 12.99 3.35 -12.92
N PHE A 94 11.94 3.27 -12.09
CA PHE A 94 11.53 4.34 -11.19
C PHE A 94 11.81 3.97 -9.73
N PRO A 95 12.18 4.97 -8.91
CA PRO A 95 12.25 4.81 -7.47
C PRO A 95 10.87 4.42 -6.92
N SER A 96 10.81 3.35 -6.13
CA SER A 96 9.61 2.99 -5.39
C SER A 96 9.58 3.69 -4.04
N HIS A 97 8.36 3.93 -3.58
CA HIS A 97 8.08 4.33 -2.19
C HIS A 97 7.05 3.38 -1.60
N ALA A 98 6.97 3.35 -0.27
CA ALA A 98 5.87 2.73 0.42
C ALA A 98 4.89 3.78 0.94
N ARG A 99 3.60 3.48 0.88
CA ARG A 99 2.55 4.27 1.54
C ARG A 99 1.72 3.37 2.43
N ILE A 100 1.56 3.74 3.68
CA ILE A 100 0.83 2.96 4.69
C ILE A 100 -0.36 3.81 5.11
N LEU A 101 -1.55 3.26 4.92
CA LEU A 101 -2.81 3.95 5.13
C LEU A 101 -3.67 3.15 6.10
N GLU A 102 -4.21 3.79 7.13
CA GLU A 102 -5.27 3.22 7.93
C GLU A 102 -6.57 3.97 7.66
N TYR A 103 -7.57 3.23 7.19
CA TYR A 103 -8.88 3.74 6.81
C TYR A 103 -9.87 3.49 7.94
N ASN A 104 -10.69 4.49 8.24
CA ASN A 104 -11.96 4.25 8.91
C ASN A 104 -12.86 3.42 7.97
N ARG A 105 -13.42 2.30 8.46
CA ARG A 105 -14.21 1.42 7.59
C ARG A 105 -15.62 1.93 7.32
N GLN A 106 -16.12 2.85 8.15
CA GLN A 106 -17.44 3.46 8.00
C GLN A 106 -17.41 4.66 7.05
N ASP A 107 -16.26 5.33 6.95
CA ASP A 107 -16.00 6.42 6.03
C ASP A 107 -14.57 6.30 5.48
N ILE A 108 -14.41 5.77 4.27
CA ILE A 108 -13.09 5.56 3.68
C ILE A 108 -12.37 6.87 3.31
N GLY A 109 -13.07 8.02 3.30
CA GLY A 109 -12.47 9.34 3.18
C GLY A 109 -11.76 9.80 4.46
N ASP A 110 -12.10 9.18 5.60
CA ASP A 110 -11.47 9.42 6.90
C ASP A 110 -10.25 8.50 7.08
N ILE A 111 -9.10 8.99 6.63
CA ILE A 111 -7.81 8.34 6.81
C ILE A 111 -7.27 8.71 8.19
N VAL A 112 -7.21 7.73 9.10
CA VAL A 112 -6.79 7.92 10.49
C VAL A 112 -5.28 7.78 10.70
N PHE A 113 -4.56 7.24 9.70
CA PHE A 113 -3.11 7.17 9.65
C PHE A 113 -2.63 7.21 8.20
N ASP A 114 -1.67 8.07 7.90
CA ASP A 114 -1.02 8.17 6.57
C ASP A 114 0.47 8.39 6.75
N VAL A 115 1.26 7.42 6.29
CA VAL A 115 2.72 7.52 6.26
C VAL A 115 3.24 7.14 4.89
N THR A 116 4.07 8.01 4.34
CA THR A 116 4.87 7.72 3.15
C THR A 116 6.33 7.52 3.54
N VAL A 117 6.88 6.37 3.17
CA VAL A 117 8.32 6.07 3.29
C VAL A 117 8.94 6.23 1.91
N LYS A 118 9.74 7.28 1.73
CA LYS A 118 10.41 7.60 0.47
C LYS A 118 11.78 8.22 0.73
N ASP A 119 12.69 8.05 -0.21
CA ASP A 119 13.93 8.83 -0.26
C ASP A 119 13.64 10.19 -0.91
N GLU A 120 14.24 11.26 -0.38
CA GLU A 120 14.03 12.60 -0.95
C GLU A 120 14.76 12.79 -2.28
N THR A 121 15.82 12.01 -2.50
CA THR A 121 16.67 12.09 -3.69
C THR A 121 16.38 11.00 -4.72
N ASP A 122 15.42 10.12 -4.45
CA ASP A 122 15.07 8.98 -5.28
C ASP A 122 16.26 8.03 -5.60
N LEU A 123 17.32 8.06 -4.78
CA LEU A 123 18.49 7.19 -4.89
C LEU A 123 18.24 5.83 -4.22
N ILE A 124 17.42 5.81 -3.17
CA ILE A 124 17.07 4.61 -2.40
C ILE A 124 15.61 4.25 -2.67
N GLN A 125 15.38 2.97 -2.95
CA GLN A 125 14.05 2.40 -3.09
C GLN A 125 13.60 1.82 -1.76
N TRP A 126 12.36 2.09 -1.37
CA TRP A 126 11.76 1.53 -0.16
C TRP A 126 10.66 0.55 -0.51
N GLU A 127 10.67 -0.58 0.19
CA GLU A 127 9.64 -1.61 0.13
C GLU A 127 9.23 -1.96 1.56
N VAL A 128 7.94 -1.82 1.88
CA VAL A 128 7.39 -2.22 3.18
C VAL A 128 6.53 -3.46 2.97
N PHE A 129 6.98 -4.60 3.48
CA PHE A 129 6.34 -5.90 3.20
C PHE A 129 5.05 -6.13 3.97
N SER A 130 4.99 -5.68 5.22
CA SER A 130 3.90 -5.92 6.16
C SER A 130 4.01 -4.92 7.31
N GLY A 131 3.01 -4.89 8.18
CA GLY A 131 2.94 -4.02 9.33
C GLY A 131 1.88 -4.50 10.30
N VAL A 132 2.09 -4.17 11.57
CA VAL A 132 1.17 -4.49 12.65
C VAL A 132 0.94 -3.23 13.48
N ARG A 133 -0.27 -3.08 13.99
CA ARG A 133 -0.57 -2.05 15.00
C ARG A 133 -0.26 -2.62 16.37
N VAL A 134 0.60 -1.94 17.13
CA VAL A 134 0.96 -2.31 18.50
C VAL A 134 0.80 -1.09 19.39
N ASP A 135 0.18 -1.27 20.57
CA ASP A 135 -0.02 -0.16 21.52
C ASP A 135 1.31 0.35 22.08
N ASN A 136 2.25 -0.56 22.29
CA ASN A 136 3.58 -0.24 22.80
C ASN A 136 4.61 -1.24 22.27
N LEU A 137 5.62 -0.73 21.56
CA LEU A 137 6.75 -1.53 21.07
C LEU A 137 7.70 -1.95 22.20
N TYR A 138 7.72 -1.21 23.31
CA TYR A 138 8.58 -1.41 24.47
C TYR A 138 7.75 -1.43 25.76
N PRO A 139 7.18 -2.59 26.12
CA PRO A 139 6.38 -2.71 27.34
C PRO A 139 7.14 -2.21 28.58
N ASP A 140 6.44 -1.58 29.52
CA ASP A 140 7.05 -0.93 30.69
C ASP A 140 7.98 -1.87 31.50
N HIS A 141 7.65 -3.16 31.54
CA HIS A 141 8.45 -4.18 32.26
C HIS A 141 9.82 -4.47 31.61
N THR A 142 10.04 -4.02 30.37
CA THR A 142 11.34 -4.14 29.69
C THR A 142 12.35 -3.12 30.19
N GLY A 143 11.90 -2.04 30.86
CA GLY A 143 12.76 -0.93 31.28
C GLY A 143 13.34 -0.12 30.11
N ILE A 144 12.97 -0.42 28.86
CA ILE A 144 13.38 0.35 27.69
C ILE A 144 12.53 1.61 27.65
N THR A 145 13.19 2.77 27.78
CA THR A 145 12.52 4.08 27.74
C THR A 145 12.83 4.74 26.40
N LEU A 146 11.81 4.97 25.58
CA LEU A 146 11.96 5.80 24.37
C LEU A 146 12.20 7.25 24.80
N GLN A 147 13.42 7.73 24.60
CA GLN A 147 13.70 9.16 24.70
C GLN A 147 13.42 9.77 23.33
N PHE A 148 12.41 10.63 23.24
CA PHE A 148 12.21 11.47 22.05
C PHE A 148 13.42 12.40 21.94
N GLY A 149 14.35 12.11 21.02
CA GLY A 149 15.52 12.96 20.83
C GLY A 149 16.85 12.27 20.53
N ASP A 150 16.89 11.01 20.09
CA ASP A 150 18.06 10.48 19.37
C ASP A 150 18.16 11.17 17.99
N HIS A 151 18.30 12.49 18.00
CA HIS A 151 18.82 13.24 16.90
C HIS A 151 20.24 12.74 16.67
N LEU A 152 20.50 12.21 15.48
CA LEU A 152 21.86 12.19 14.96
C LEU A 152 22.29 13.67 14.87
N GLU A 153 22.85 14.22 15.94
CA GLU A 153 23.53 15.50 15.83
C GLU A 153 24.68 15.31 14.83
N PRO A 154 24.83 16.20 13.83
CA PRO A 154 25.96 16.14 12.93
C PRO A 154 27.23 16.39 13.75
N GLU A 155 28.22 15.49 13.63
CA GLU A 155 29.56 15.72 14.16
C GLU A 155 30.09 17.06 13.61
N ALA A 156 30.58 17.90 14.53
CA ALA A 156 31.16 19.21 14.26
C ALA A 156 32.52 19.13 13.55
#